data_AF-A0ABD6Y3A3-F1
#
_entry.id   AF-A0ABD6Y3A3-F1
#
_cell.length_a   1.000
_cell.length_b   1.000
_cell.length_c   1.000
_cell.angle_alpha   90.00
_cell.angle_beta   90.00
_cell.angle_gamma   90.00
#
_symmetry.space_group_name_H-M   'P 1'
#
loop_
_entity.id
_entity.type
_entity.pdbx_description
1 polymer ?
#
loop_
_entity_poly.entity_id
_entity_poly.type
_entity_poly.pdbx_seq_one_letter_code
_entity_poly.pdbx_strand_id
1 'polypeptide(L)'
;FQGEEAHKAFLKEKKTIKEIYKHNNKGEPTTNLKAAYDKKGEAYSLINKMKLNERFNFYYKPRDPKNKEVIVTGEIGGYLWKGKIDSLNLEDQYFCDLKTTKDIHAANWIKQGDRNVKTNFVEAYGYYMQMAIYQELIRQTFDITCLPLMFVISKQQPIPEVCNLAFDQNNPEHPDVKYLM
;
A
#
# COMPACT_ATOMS: atom_id res chain seq x y z
N PHE A 1 6.71 -7.52 -3.32
CA PHE A 1 6.32 -6.56 -4.39
C PHE A 1 5.52 -7.29 -5.47
N GLN A 2 5.09 -6.61 -6.53
CA GLN A 2 4.40 -7.23 -7.67
C GLN A 2 5.19 -8.43 -8.25
N GLY A 3 4.49 -9.35 -8.90
CA GLY A 3 5.12 -10.50 -9.56
C GLY A 3 6.06 -10.09 -10.70
N GLU A 4 7.06 -10.93 -11.00
CA GLU A 4 8.08 -10.61 -12.02
C GLU A 4 7.49 -10.34 -13.40
N GLU A 5 6.48 -11.10 -13.80
CA GLU A 5 5.82 -10.95 -15.09
C GLU A 5 5.09 -9.59 -15.19
N ALA A 6 4.31 -9.25 -14.17
CA ALA A 6 3.63 -7.96 -14.08
C ALA A 6 4.62 -6.79 -14.10
N HIS A 7 5.75 -6.92 -13.40
CA HIS A 7 6.80 -5.91 -13.41
C HIS A 7 7.44 -5.75 -14.80
N LYS A 8 7.76 -6.85 -15.49
CA LYS A 8 8.28 -6.84 -16.86
C LYS A 8 7.29 -6.21 -17.84
N ALA A 9 5.99 -6.47 -17.68
CA ALA A 9 4.95 -5.85 -18.49
C ALA A 9 4.86 -4.34 -18.22
N PHE A 10 4.85 -3.93 -16.95
CA PHE A 10 4.82 -2.54 -16.53
C PHE A 10 5.95 -1.71 -17.14
N LEU A 11 7.18 -2.24 -17.16
CA LEU A 11 8.34 -1.54 -17.74
C LEU A 11 8.26 -1.33 -19.27
N LYS A 12 7.37 -2.04 -19.97
CA LYS A 12 7.15 -1.89 -21.41
C LYS A 12 6.06 -0.87 -21.75
N GLU A 13 5.28 -0.41 -20.76
CA GLU A 13 4.21 0.54 -20.99
C GLU A 13 4.76 1.90 -21.41
N LYS A 14 4.18 2.52 -22.45
CA LYS A 14 4.65 3.80 -22.99
C LYS A 14 4.71 4.92 -21.94
N LYS A 15 3.71 4.99 -21.05
CA LYS A 15 3.69 5.95 -19.93
C LYS A 15 4.84 5.71 -18.96
N THR A 16 5.09 4.44 -18.61
CA THR A 16 6.14 4.02 -17.68
C THR A 16 7.51 4.32 -18.26
N ILE A 17 7.71 4.02 -19.55
CA ILE A 17 8.95 4.33 -20.25
C ILE A 17 9.24 5.84 -20.16
N LYS A 18 8.24 6.66 -20.48
CA LYS A 18 8.33 8.12 -20.41
C LYS A 18 8.63 8.64 -19.00
N GLU A 19 8.07 7.99 -18.00
CA GLU A 19 8.21 8.38 -16.60
C GLU A 19 9.56 7.98 -15.99
N ILE A 20 10.03 6.77 -16.25
CA ILE A 20 11.16 6.17 -15.55
C ILE A 20 12.50 6.42 -16.26
N TYR A 21 12.54 6.37 -17.59
CA TYR A 21 13.79 6.47 -18.35
C TYR A 21 14.10 7.91 -18.77
N LYS A 22 15.39 8.24 -18.86
CA LYS A 22 15.85 9.48 -19.50
C LYS A 22 15.65 9.37 -21.01
N HIS A 23 15.38 10.50 -21.66
CA HIS A 23 15.18 10.55 -23.11
C HIS A 23 16.27 11.41 -23.75
N ASN A 24 16.68 11.06 -24.96
CA ASN A 24 17.64 11.85 -25.74
C ASN A 24 16.95 13.08 -26.38
N ASN A 25 17.72 13.89 -27.11
CA ASN A 25 17.20 15.10 -27.77
C ASN A 25 16.15 14.80 -28.86
N LYS A 26 16.06 13.55 -29.34
CA LYS A 26 15.05 13.10 -30.31
C LYS A 26 13.78 12.57 -29.63
N GLY A 27 13.74 12.57 -28.29
CA GLY A 27 12.61 12.05 -27.51
C GLY A 27 12.58 10.53 -27.42
N GLU A 28 13.67 9.83 -27.73
CA GLU A 28 13.77 8.37 -27.62
C GLU A 28 14.28 7.98 -26.22
N PRO A 29 13.75 6.91 -25.60
CA PRO A 29 14.20 6.45 -24.30
C PRO A 29 15.63 5.92 -24.35
N THR A 30 16.41 6.23 -23.33
CA THR A 30 17.77 5.73 -23.11
C THR A 30 17.76 4.60 -22.08
N THR A 31 18.87 3.87 -21.93
CA THR A 31 19.04 2.86 -20.87
C THR A 31 19.17 3.46 -19.48
N ASN A 32 19.40 4.77 -19.37
CA ASN A 32 19.60 5.45 -18.09
C ASN A 32 18.25 5.80 -17.44
N LEU A 33 18.13 5.50 -16.15
CA LEU A 33 16.97 5.89 -15.34
C LEU A 33 17.05 7.37 -14.95
N LYS A 34 15.88 8.01 -14.75
CA LYS A 34 15.81 9.33 -14.10
C LYS A 34 16.28 9.22 -12.66
N ALA A 35 16.76 10.34 -12.11
CA ALA A 35 17.39 10.39 -10.79
C ALA A 35 16.53 9.78 -9.67
N ALA A 36 15.21 9.94 -9.71
CA ALA A 36 14.29 9.37 -8.72
C ALA A 36 14.28 7.82 -8.70
N TYR A 37 14.61 7.17 -9.82
CA TYR A 37 14.56 5.71 -9.98
C TYR A 37 15.95 5.07 -10.13
N ASP A 38 17.02 5.85 -10.19
CA ASP A 38 18.39 5.32 -10.20
C ASP A 38 18.73 4.68 -8.83
N LYS A 39 19.81 3.89 -8.75
CA LYS A 39 20.26 3.19 -7.54
C LYS A 39 20.50 4.11 -6.34
N LYS A 40 20.77 5.39 -6.58
CA LYS A 40 20.94 6.45 -5.57
C LYS A 40 19.69 7.30 -5.34
N GLY A 41 18.60 6.98 -6.03
CA GLY A 41 17.34 7.72 -6.02
C GLY A 41 16.39 7.34 -4.89
N GLU A 42 15.35 8.14 -4.76
CA GLU A 42 14.28 7.97 -3.77
C GLU A 42 13.67 6.56 -3.82
N ALA A 43 13.29 6.06 -5.00
CA ALA A 43 12.62 4.77 -5.12
C ALA A 43 13.48 3.60 -4.59
N TYR A 44 14.78 3.62 -4.87
CA TYR A 44 15.72 2.63 -4.35
C TYR A 44 15.90 2.74 -2.84
N SER A 45 15.98 3.96 -2.30
CA SER A 45 16.04 4.20 -0.84
C SER A 45 14.82 3.59 -0.14
N LEU A 46 13.62 3.83 -0.67
CA LEU A 46 12.37 3.28 -0.12
C LEU A 46 12.35 1.75 -0.17
N ILE A 47 12.68 1.15 -1.31
CA ILE A 47 12.70 -0.31 -1.48
C ILE A 47 13.71 -0.94 -0.51
N ASN A 48 14.90 -0.37 -0.39
CA ASN A 48 15.94 -0.90 0.49
C ASN A 48 15.53 -0.79 1.96
N LYS A 49 14.91 0.32 2.37
CA LYS A 49 14.38 0.45 3.73
C LYS A 49 13.29 -0.59 4.02
N MET A 50 12.36 -0.81 3.08
CA MET A 50 11.32 -1.85 3.24
C MET A 50 11.90 -3.26 3.34
N LYS A 51 12.97 -3.57 2.60
CA LYS A 51 13.65 -4.87 2.70
C LYS A 51 14.28 -5.14 4.08
N LEU A 52 14.54 -4.11 4.88
CA LEU A 52 15.04 -4.25 6.24
C LEU A 52 13.90 -4.45 7.26
N ASN A 53 12.64 -4.25 6.87
CA ASN A 53 11.50 -4.43 7.76
C ASN A 53 11.10 -5.91 7.81
N GLU A 54 11.39 -6.56 8.94
CA GLU A 54 11.14 -7.99 9.15
C GLU A 54 9.65 -8.35 9.06
N ARG A 55 8.77 -7.51 9.61
CA ARG A 55 7.31 -7.72 9.52
C ARG A 55 6.82 -7.67 8.09
N PHE A 56 7.26 -6.70 7.30
CA PHE A 56 6.92 -6.62 5.89
C PHE A 56 7.40 -7.85 5.14
N ASN A 57 8.64 -8.27 5.35
CA ASN A 57 9.20 -9.44 4.70
C ASN A 57 8.46 -10.73 5.06
N PHE A 58 7.99 -10.83 6.31
CA PHE A 58 7.21 -11.97 6.80
C PHE A 58 5.78 -11.97 6.26
N TYR A 59 5.03 -10.88 6.46
CA TYR A 59 3.58 -10.85 6.19
C TYR A 59 3.22 -10.54 4.74
N TYR A 60 3.95 -9.63 4.07
CA TYR A 60 3.53 -9.07 2.78
C TYR A 60 3.74 -10.02 1.59
N LYS A 61 4.56 -11.06 1.75
CA LYS A 61 4.73 -12.09 0.73
C LYS A 61 3.73 -13.20 1.01
N PRO A 62 2.72 -13.42 0.15
CA PRO A 62 1.76 -14.48 0.38
C PRO A 62 2.40 -15.85 0.11
N ARG A 63 1.82 -16.90 0.71
CA ARG A 63 2.26 -18.29 0.50
C ARG A 63 2.15 -18.70 -0.97
N ASP A 64 1.01 -18.42 -1.61
CA ASP A 64 0.81 -18.58 -3.06
C ASP A 64 1.05 -17.24 -3.77
N PRO A 65 2.01 -17.16 -4.72
CA PRO A 65 2.22 -15.96 -5.54
C PRO A 65 0.97 -15.44 -6.28
N LYS A 66 -0.02 -16.30 -6.57
CA LYS A 66 -1.30 -15.90 -7.18
C LYS A 66 -2.15 -15.02 -6.27
N ASN A 67 -1.88 -15.03 -4.97
CA ASN A 67 -2.59 -14.20 -4.01
C ASN A 67 -2.02 -12.78 -3.88
N LYS A 68 -1.09 -12.39 -4.77
CA LYS A 68 -0.75 -10.99 -5.00
C LYS A 68 -1.78 -10.35 -5.93
N GLU A 69 -2.17 -9.12 -5.65
CA GLU A 69 -2.96 -8.28 -6.56
C GLU A 69 -4.35 -8.89 -6.90
N VAL A 70 -4.98 -9.55 -5.93
CA VAL A 70 -6.24 -10.30 -6.07
C VAL A 70 -7.43 -9.36 -6.21
N ILE A 71 -8.28 -9.61 -7.21
CA ILE A 71 -9.54 -8.88 -7.37
C ILE A 71 -10.59 -9.52 -6.47
N VAL A 72 -11.28 -8.70 -5.68
CA VAL A 72 -12.43 -9.09 -4.86
C VAL A 72 -13.64 -8.26 -5.27
N THR A 73 -14.84 -8.83 -5.17
CA THR A 73 -16.09 -8.19 -5.59
C THR A 73 -17.20 -8.48 -4.61
N GLY A 74 -18.20 -7.61 -4.58
CA GLY A 74 -19.33 -7.76 -3.68
C GLY A 74 -20.34 -6.64 -3.86
N GLU A 75 -21.39 -6.66 -3.05
CA GLU A 75 -22.44 -5.66 -3.01
C GLU A 75 -22.45 -4.98 -1.63
N ILE A 76 -22.38 -3.65 -1.61
CA ILE A 76 -22.45 -2.84 -0.38
C ILE A 76 -23.45 -1.72 -0.63
N GLY A 77 -24.52 -1.67 0.18
CA GLY A 77 -25.57 -0.67 0.08
C GLY A 77 -26.39 -0.72 -1.22
N GLY A 78 -26.55 -1.91 -1.82
CA GLY A 78 -27.28 -2.08 -3.09
C GLY A 78 -26.45 -1.80 -4.35
N TYR A 79 -25.15 -1.52 -4.22
CA TYR A 79 -24.25 -1.22 -5.34
C TYR A 79 -23.17 -2.27 -5.46
N LEU A 80 -22.75 -2.58 -6.69
CA LEU A 80 -21.63 -3.47 -6.95
C LEU A 80 -20.30 -2.75 -6.73
N TRP A 81 -19.43 -3.37 -5.94
CA TRP A 81 -18.10 -2.90 -5.60
C TRP A 81 -17.04 -3.89 -6.06
N LYS A 82 -15.83 -3.36 -6.32
CA LYS A 82 -14.63 -4.16 -6.57
C LYS A 82 -13.44 -3.57 -5.82
N GLY A 83 -12.59 -4.45 -5.32
CA GLY A 83 -11.32 -4.14 -4.69
C GLY A 83 -10.19 -4.91 -5.38
N LYS A 84 -8.96 -4.41 -5.24
CA LYS A 84 -7.76 -5.13 -5.66
C LYS A 84 -6.79 -5.16 -4.49
N ILE A 85 -6.62 -6.33 -3.89
CA ILE A 85 -5.86 -6.54 -2.67
C ILE A 85 -4.39 -6.77 -3.03
N ASP A 86 -3.48 -5.97 -2.48
CA ASP A 86 -2.05 -6.10 -2.78
C ASP A 86 -1.52 -7.50 -2.44
N SER A 87 -1.84 -8.02 -1.25
CA SER A 87 -1.46 -9.36 -0.80
C SER A 87 -2.54 -9.98 0.07
N LEU A 88 -3.00 -11.17 -0.28
CA LEU A 88 -4.06 -11.89 0.41
C LEU A 88 -3.54 -13.21 1.00
N ASN A 89 -3.80 -13.47 2.27
CA ASN A 89 -3.42 -14.72 2.96
C ASN A 89 -4.65 -15.31 3.64
N LEU A 90 -5.45 -16.06 2.89
CA LEU A 90 -6.71 -16.63 3.37
C LEU A 90 -6.51 -17.68 4.47
N GLU A 91 -5.46 -18.51 4.37
CA GLU A 91 -5.16 -19.55 5.37
C GLU A 91 -4.87 -18.96 6.76
N ASP A 92 -4.13 -17.85 6.79
CA ASP A 92 -3.76 -17.14 8.01
C ASP A 92 -4.74 -15.97 8.32
N GLN A 93 -5.82 -15.85 7.55
CA GLN A 93 -6.90 -14.88 7.71
C GLN A 93 -6.42 -13.42 7.83
N TYR A 94 -5.53 -12.98 6.94
CA TYR A 94 -5.11 -11.58 6.86
C TYR A 94 -4.89 -11.12 5.42
N PHE A 95 -4.92 -9.81 5.20
CA PHE A 95 -4.48 -9.19 3.96
C PHE A 95 -3.57 -8.01 4.25
N CYS A 96 -2.75 -7.63 3.27
CA CYS A 96 -1.84 -6.50 3.39
C CYS A 96 -2.09 -5.45 2.30
N ASP A 97 -1.86 -4.19 2.63
CA ASP A 97 -1.81 -3.05 1.71
C ASP A 97 -0.49 -2.27 1.92
N LEU A 98 0.19 -1.88 0.83
CA LEU A 98 1.43 -1.11 0.86
C LEU A 98 1.17 0.35 0.47
N LYS A 99 1.47 1.28 1.36
CA LYS A 99 1.34 2.73 1.12
C LYS A 99 2.68 3.44 1.18
N THR A 100 2.77 4.55 0.45
CA THR A 100 3.82 5.56 0.65
C THR A 100 3.18 6.85 1.13
N THR A 101 3.82 7.57 2.04
CA THR A 101 3.40 8.90 2.51
C THR A 101 4.54 9.89 2.39
N LYS A 102 4.28 11.20 2.40
CA LYS A 102 5.34 12.21 2.45
C LYS A 102 6.12 12.09 3.76
N ASP A 103 5.39 12.02 4.87
CA ASP A 103 5.88 12.00 6.25
C ASP A 103 4.82 11.29 7.10
N ILE A 104 5.25 10.37 7.97
CA ILE A 104 4.36 9.58 8.84
C ILE A 104 3.85 10.44 10.01
N HIS A 105 4.64 11.44 10.42
CA HIS A 105 4.37 12.30 11.59
C HIS A 105 3.77 13.65 11.21
N ALA A 106 3.54 13.90 9.91
CA ALA A 106 2.91 15.13 9.46
C ALA A 106 1.56 15.36 10.15
N ALA A 107 1.31 16.61 10.54
CA ALA A 107 0.00 16.99 11.06
C ALA A 107 -1.05 16.87 9.94
N ASN A 108 -2.08 16.05 10.17
CA ASN A 108 -3.22 15.94 9.27
C ASN A 108 -4.44 16.60 9.90
N TRP A 109 -5.34 17.07 9.04
CA TRP A 109 -6.54 17.80 9.45
C TRP A 109 -7.71 17.36 8.59
N ILE A 110 -8.84 17.11 9.23
CA ILE A 110 -10.11 16.85 8.56
C ILE A 110 -11.10 17.96 8.90
N LYS A 111 -11.96 18.29 7.94
CA LYS A 111 -13.03 19.26 8.16
C LYS A 111 -14.20 18.56 8.85
N GLN A 112 -14.59 19.05 10.03
CA GLN A 112 -15.75 18.60 10.77
C GLN A 112 -16.68 19.80 11.02
N GLY A 113 -17.73 19.91 10.21
CA GLY A 113 -18.57 21.11 10.15
C GLY A 113 -17.74 22.34 9.73
N ASP A 114 -17.73 23.36 10.59
CA ASP A 114 -17.00 24.61 10.35
C ASP A 114 -15.58 24.63 10.94
N ARG A 115 -15.09 23.51 11.50
CA ARG A 115 -13.79 23.43 12.16
C ARG A 115 -12.87 22.42 11.49
N ASN A 116 -11.57 22.67 11.59
CA ASN A 116 -10.54 21.68 11.27
C ASN A 116 -10.15 20.96 12.55
N VAL A 117 -10.21 19.64 12.53
CA VAL A 117 -9.81 18.77 13.65
C VAL A 117 -8.52 18.08 13.26
N LYS A 118 -7.51 18.15 14.14
CA LYS A 118 -6.24 17.46 13.95
C LYS A 118 -6.48 15.96 14.07
N THR A 119 -5.95 15.19 13.13
CA THR A 119 -6.06 13.73 13.14
C THR A 119 -4.77 13.06 12.66
N ASN A 120 -4.71 11.74 12.74
CA ASN A 120 -3.68 10.90 12.17
C ASN A 120 -3.87 10.74 10.63
N PHE A 121 -2.84 10.24 9.95
CA PHE A 121 -2.88 10.09 8.50
C PHE A 121 -3.85 8.99 8.03
N VAL A 122 -4.14 8.00 8.88
CA VAL A 122 -5.05 6.88 8.57
C VAL A 122 -6.46 7.40 8.36
N GLU A 123 -6.95 8.26 9.26
CA GLU A 123 -8.25 8.91 9.13
C GLU A 123 -8.25 9.92 7.98
N ALA A 124 -7.25 10.80 7.93
CA ALA A 124 -7.19 11.87 6.93
C ALA A 124 -7.19 11.36 5.48
N TYR A 125 -6.59 10.19 5.24
CA TYR A 125 -6.58 9.56 3.92
C TYR A 125 -7.66 8.48 3.73
N GLY A 126 -8.57 8.30 4.69
CA GLY A 126 -9.71 7.39 4.58
C GLY A 126 -9.33 5.91 4.62
N TYR A 127 -8.20 5.55 5.21
CA TYR A 127 -7.72 4.17 5.23
C TYR A 127 -8.57 3.25 6.10
N TYR A 128 -9.25 3.76 7.14
CA TYR A 128 -10.27 2.99 7.86
C TYR A 128 -11.36 2.48 6.92
N MET A 129 -11.91 3.36 6.09
CA MET A 129 -12.93 3.02 5.11
C MET A 129 -12.37 2.03 4.07
N GLN A 130 -11.14 2.25 3.59
CA GLN A 130 -10.50 1.34 2.65
C GLN A 130 -10.40 -0.09 3.22
N MET A 131 -9.93 -0.23 4.46
CA MET A 131 -9.74 -1.54 5.10
C MET A 131 -11.08 -2.23 5.38
N ALA A 132 -12.10 -1.49 5.83
CA ALA A 132 -13.45 -2.02 6.05
C ALA A 132 -14.08 -2.53 4.76
N ILE A 133 -14.01 -1.75 3.66
CA ILE A 133 -14.52 -2.19 2.36
C ILE A 133 -13.79 -3.44 1.87
N TYR A 134 -12.45 -3.46 1.96
CA TYR A 134 -11.69 -4.64 1.53
C TYR A 134 -12.01 -5.88 2.35
N GLN A 135 -12.12 -5.75 3.66
CA GLN A 135 -12.51 -6.86 4.52
C GLN A 135 -13.89 -7.41 4.14
N GLU A 136 -14.88 -6.55 3.91
CA GLU A 136 -16.22 -6.96 3.49
C GLU A 136 -16.22 -7.62 2.11
N LEU A 137 -15.48 -7.07 1.15
CA LEU A 137 -15.37 -7.66 -0.19
C LEU A 137 -14.68 -9.03 -0.17
N ILE A 138 -13.63 -9.21 0.65
CA ILE A 138 -12.97 -10.50 0.86
C ILE A 138 -13.97 -11.49 1.47
N ARG A 139 -14.73 -11.07 2.49
CA ARG A 139 -15.77 -11.90 3.13
C ARG A 139 -16.82 -12.35 2.13
N GLN A 140 -17.33 -11.46 1.28
CA GLN A 140 -18.31 -11.86 0.25
C GLN A 140 -17.71 -12.75 -0.85
N THR A 141 -16.44 -12.55 -1.21
CA THR A 141 -15.78 -13.31 -2.28
C THR A 141 -15.37 -14.72 -1.84
N PHE A 142 -14.91 -14.87 -0.59
CA PHE A 142 -14.27 -16.10 -0.10
C PHE A 142 -14.89 -16.68 1.18
N ASP A 143 -15.89 -16.02 1.76
CA ASP A 143 -16.50 -16.37 3.05
C ASP A 143 -15.50 -16.40 4.22
N ILE A 144 -14.47 -15.54 4.16
CA ILE A 144 -13.42 -15.44 5.17
C ILE A 144 -13.29 -13.98 5.62
N THR A 145 -13.30 -13.75 6.92
CA THR A 145 -12.96 -12.44 7.50
C THR A 145 -11.46 -12.38 7.71
N CYS A 146 -10.79 -11.37 7.12
CA CYS A 146 -9.35 -11.21 7.23
C CYS A 146 -8.98 -9.97 8.07
N LEU A 147 -7.93 -10.07 8.88
CA LEU A 147 -7.29 -8.93 9.54
C LEU A 147 -6.59 -8.04 8.49
N PRO A 148 -6.91 -6.73 8.42
CA PRO A 148 -6.18 -5.80 7.58
C PRO A 148 -4.83 -5.42 8.20
N LEU A 149 -3.76 -5.58 7.43
CA LEU A 149 -2.42 -5.10 7.73
C LEU A 149 -2.03 -4.02 6.72
N MET A 150 -1.41 -2.93 7.19
CA MET A 150 -0.89 -1.90 6.29
C MET A 150 0.57 -1.61 6.60
N PHE A 151 1.37 -1.59 5.53
CA PHE A 151 2.78 -1.22 5.58
C PHE A 151 2.95 0.13 4.93
N VAL A 152 3.43 1.12 5.67
CA VAL A 152 3.56 2.51 5.22
C VAL A 152 5.02 2.90 5.25
N ILE A 153 5.53 3.50 4.18
CA ILE A 153 6.87 4.08 4.13
C ILE A 153 6.82 5.58 3.80
N SER A 154 7.58 6.38 4.54
CA SER A 154 7.71 7.82 4.26
C SER A 154 8.65 8.09 3.08
N LYS A 155 8.45 9.21 2.39
CA LYS A 155 9.34 9.68 1.31
C LYS A 155 10.46 10.60 1.82
N GLN A 156 10.52 10.83 3.13
CA GLN A 156 11.57 11.65 3.75
C GLN A 156 12.96 11.15 3.39
N GLN A 157 13.82 12.10 3.06
CA GLN A 157 15.23 11.88 2.78
C GLN A 157 16.07 12.51 3.91
N PRO A 158 17.25 11.97 4.23
CA PRO A 158 17.92 10.86 3.53
C PRO A 158 17.44 9.46 3.94
N ILE A 159 16.72 9.32 5.06
CA ILE A 159 16.32 8.03 5.62
C ILE A 159 14.78 7.96 5.70
N PRO A 160 14.14 7.10 4.88
CA PRO A 160 12.73 6.80 5.01
C PRO A 160 12.39 6.13 6.35
N GLU A 161 11.22 6.44 6.87
CA GLU A 161 10.64 5.78 8.05
C GLU A 161 9.59 4.76 7.60
N VAL A 162 9.43 3.67 8.37
CA VAL A 162 8.43 2.63 8.10
C VAL A 162 7.51 2.52 9.29
N CYS A 163 6.21 2.43 9.02
CA CYS A 163 5.16 2.23 9.99
C CYS A 163 4.35 0.97 9.59
N ASN A 164 4.15 0.08 10.55
CA ASN A 164 3.39 -1.15 10.36
C ASN A 164 2.08 -1.02 11.18
N LEU A 165 0.94 -1.20 10.54
CA LEU A 165 -0.38 -1.02 11.15
C LEU A 165 -1.19 -2.31 11.07
N ALA A 166 -1.92 -2.62 12.13
CA ALA A 166 -2.98 -3.62 12.13
C ALA A 166 -4.32 -2.95 12.49
N PHE A 167 -5.36 -3.24 11.71
CA PHE A 167 -6.71 -2.68 11.92
C PHE A 167 -7.57 -3.74 12.62
N ASP A 168 -7.39 -3.87 13.93
CA ASP A 168 -8.09 -4.86 14.74
C ASP A 168 -9.22 -4.19 15.54
N GLN A 169 -10.44 -4.33 15.02
CA GLN A 169 -11.65 -3.76 15.62
C GLN A 169 -12.07 -4.46 16.92
N ASN A 170 -11.50 -5.64 17.22
CA ASN A 170 -11.85 -6.40 18.42
C ASN A 170 -10.92 -6.08 19.60
N ASN A 171 -9.96 -5.17 19.45
CA ASN A 171 -9.04 -4.81 20.51
C ASN A 171 -9.67 -3.79 21.48
N PRO A 172 -9.94 -4.15 22.75
CA PRO A 172 -10.60 -3.28 23.70
C PRO A 172 -9.74 -2.09 24.18
N GLU A 173 -8.42 -2.12 23.99
CA GLU A 173 -7.52 -1.03 24.40
C GLU A 173 -7.34 0.04 23.31
N HIS A 174 -7.44 -0.36 22.03
CA HIS A 174 -7.24 0.49 20.86
C HIS A 174 -8.16 0.02 19.71
N PRO A 175 -9.43 0.45 19.68
CA PRO A 175 -10.46 -0.14 18.82
C PRO A 175 -10.29 0.12 17.31
N ASP A 176 -9.26 0.87 16.90
CA ASP A 176 -9.17 1.40 15.54
C ASP A 176 -7.90 0.92 14.79
N VAL A 177 -6.70 1.26 15.30
CA VAL A 177 -5.41 0.89 14.67
C VAL A 177 -4.36 0.63 15.74
N LYS A 178 -3.63 -0.47 15.60
CA LYS A 178 -2.44 -0.78 16.40
C LYS A 178 -1.18 -0.56 15.58
N TYR A 179 -0.26 0.24 16.12
CA TYR A 179 1.11 0.30 15.63
C TYR A 179 1.80 -1.00 16.03
N LEU A 180 2.18 -1.80 15.05
CA LEU A 180 3.06 -2.93 15.27
C LEU A 180 4.47 -2.32 15.43
N MET A 181 4.90 -2.12 16.69
CA MET A 181 6.26 -1.72 17.09
C MET A 181 7.26 -2.81 16.80
#